data_AF-A0A3P6T5H3-F1
#
_entry.id   AF-A0A3P6T5H3-F1
#
_cell.length_a   1.000
_cell.length_b   1.000
_cell.length_c   1.000
_cell.angle_alpha   90.00
_cell.angle_beta   90.00
_cell.angle_gamma   90.00
#
_symmetry.space_group_name_H-M   'P 1'
#
loop_
_entity.id
_entity.type
_entity.pdbx_description
1 polymer ?
#
loop_
_entity_poly.entity_id
_entity_poly.type
_entity_poly.pdbx_seq_one_letter_code
_entity_poly.pdbx_strand_id
1 'polypeptide(L)'
;MENGTRGGVGYEWPYRKAFFIFNILAGFLFVILHTQMILVIMRSNSLRKLAGYHFMVHSSVVDLINSITQIVAQLCTLESYEMNPILNEVNGAIFQGTWAADYPMILIVAVNRLVAVVLPFKVSTFFGEKWTKFYISICIVFGVLNTAACLSGDMACIWTASIPSFQFIAKISKFYNYYEQ
;
A
#
# COMPACT_ATOMS: atom_id res chain seq x y z
N MET A 1 46.31 12.59 11.83
CA MET A 1 46.38 11.71 10.65
C MET A 1 44.95 11.35 10.30
N GLU A 2 44.38 12.09 9.35
CA GLU A 2 43.17 11.71 8.64
C GLU A 2 43.39 10.37 7.93
N ASN A 3 42.36 9.54 7.90
CA ASN A 3 42.04 8.72 6.74
C ASN A 3 40.53 8.49 6.75
N GLY A 4 39.84 9.18 5.85
CA GLY A 4 38.45 8.91 5.52
C GLY A 4 38.34 7.78 4.51
N THR A 5 37.36 6.91 4.70
CA THR A 5 36.71 6.17 3.61
C THR A 5 35.23 6.11 3.89
N ARG A 6 34.48 6.62 2.90
CA ARG A 6 33.04 6.81 2.87
C ARG A 6 32.31 5.47 2.76
N GLY A 7 31.42 5.20 3.69
CA GLY A 7 30.33 4.21 3.60
C GLY A 7 29.26 4.69 4.58
N GLY A 8 28.05 4.95 4.08
CA GLY A 8 27.02 5.75 4.76
C GLY A 8 26.85 5.42 6.24
N VAL A 9 27.08 6.42 7.10
CA VAL A 9 26.78 6.35 8.53
C VAL A 9 25.27 6.25 8.66
N GLY A 10 24.74 5.03 8.74
CA GLY A 10 23.37 4.79 9.14
C GLY A 10 23.21 5.33 10.56
N TYR A 11 22.38 6.36 10.73
CA TYR A 11 22.00 6.83 12.06
C TYR A 11 21.28 5.70 12.78
N GLU A 12 21.99 4.96 13.64
CA GLU A 12 21.39 4.04 14.60
C GLU A 12 20.65 4.87 15.65
N TRP A 13 19.37 5.12 15.42
CA TRP A 13 18.54 5.76 16.42
C TRP A 13 18.11 4.72 17.47
N PRO A 14 18.21 5.02 18.76
CA PRO A 14 18.16 4.03 19.84
C PRO A 14 16.83 3.27 19.96
N TYR A 15 15.76 3.80 19.35
CA TYR A 15 14.42 3.22 19.41
C TYR A 15 14.03 2.45 18.15
N ARG A 16 14.97 2.21 17.21
CA ARG A 16 14.67 1.59 15.91
C ARG A 16 13.94 0.26 16.04
N LYS A 17 14.52 -0.68 16.79
CA LYS A 17 13.93 -2.00 16.98
C LYS A 17 12.57 -1.92 17.67
N ALA A 18 12.44 -1.06 18.69
CA ALA A 18 11.18 -0.87 19.40
C ALA A 18 10.07 -0.33 18.48
N PHE A 19 10.39 0.63 17.61
CA PHE A 19 9.46 1.15 16.61
C PHE A 19 9.06 0.11 15.57
N PHE A 20 10.00 -0.71 15.10
CA PHE A 20 9.69 -1.79 14.15
C PHE A 20 8.76 -2.82 14.78
N ILE A 21 9.05 -3.25 16.02
CA ILE A 21 8.20 -4.16 16.78
C ILE A 21 6.80 -3.55 16.96
N PHE A 22 6.72 -2.28 17.35
CA PHE A 22 5.44 -1.57 17.48
C PHE A 22 4.64 -1.58 16.17
N ASN A 23 5.27 -1.24 15.04
CA ASN A 23 4.59 -1.21 13.75
C ASN A 23 4.21 -2.60 13.24
N ILE A 24 5.01 -3.63 13.51
CA ILE A 24 4.65 -5.02 13.21
C ILE A 24 3.38 -5.41 13.97
N LEU A 25 3.33 -5.11 15.27
CA LEU A 25 2.15 -5.39 16.11
C LEU A 25 0.92 -4.61 15.63
N ALA A 26 1.08 -3.32 15.32
CA ALA A 26 0.01 -2.50 14.75
C ALA A 26 -0.45 -3.02 13.39
N GLY A 27 0.48 -3.45 12.53
CA GLY A 27 0.20 -4.06 11.24
C GLY A 27 -0.62 -5.34 11.37
N PHE A 28 -0.27 -6.24 12.29
CA PHE A 28 -1.07 -7.44 12.57
C PHE A 28 -2.49 -7.08 13.05
N LEU A 29 -2.62 -6.08 13.90
CA LEU A 29 -3.94 -5.58 14.32
C LEU A 29 -4.75 -5.09 13.12
N PHE A 30 -4.16 -4.29 12.22
CA PHE A 30 -4.82 -3.83 11.00
C PHE A 30 -5.25 -5.00 10.10
N VAL A 31 -4.37 -5.98 9.88
CA VAL A 31 -4.71 -7.20 9.10
C VAL A 31 -5.91 -7.92 9.71
N ILE A 32 -5.95 -8.08 11.05
CA ILE A 32 -7.09 -8.69 11.74
C ILE A 32 -8.35 -7.85 11.53
N LEU A 33 -8.29 -6.53 11.75
CA LEU A 33 -9.45 -5.63 11.62
C LEU A 33 -10.02 -5.65 10.19
N HIS A 34 -9.18 -5.53 9.16
CA HIS A 34 -9.62 -5.60 7.76
C HIS A 34 -10.19 -6.97 7.40
N THR A 35 -9.57 -8.06 7.88
CA THR A 35 -10.10 -9.42 7.68
C THR A 35 -11.49 -9.56 8.31
N GLN A 36 -11.68 -9.08 9.55
CA GLN A 36 -12.99 -9.12 10.21
C GLN A 36 -14.02 -8.27 9.48
N MET A 37 -13.66 -7.07 9.01
CA MET A 37 -14.57 -6.24 8.22
C MET A 37 -15.04 -6.96 6.95
N ILE A 38 -14.12 -7.57 6.21
CA ILE A 38 -14.43 -8.35 5.00
C ILE A 38 -15.39 -9.50 5.35
N LEU A 39 -15.08 -10.27 6.40
CA LEU A 39 -15.91 -11.41 6.82
C LEU A 39 -17.33 -11.00 7.24
N VAL A 40 -17.46 -9.92 8.03
CA VAL A 40 -18.76 -9.42 8.49
C VAL A 40 -19.62 -8.99 7.29
N ILE A 41 -19.04 -8.27 6.34
CA ILE A 41 -19.76 -7.83 5.14
C ILE A 41 -20.13 -9.05 4.28
N MET A 42 -19.20 -9.98 4.04
CA MET A 42 -19.44 -11.16 3.20
C MET A 42 -20.48 -12.13 3.78
N ARG A 43 -20.59 -12.22 5.11
CA ARG A 43 -21.60 -13.05 5.78
C ARG A 43 -22.98 -12.40 5.83
N SER A 44 -23.07 -11.07 5.69
CA SER A 44 -24.35 -10.36 5.80
C SER A 44 -25.01 -10.12 4.45
N ASN A 45 -26.12 -10.81 4.21
CA ASN A 45 -26.91 -10.67 2.98
C ASN A 45 -27.53 -9.27 2.80
N SER A 46 -27.78 -8.52 3.87
CA SER A 46 -28.31 -7.16 3.79
C SER A 46 -27.21 -6.17 3.38
N LEU A 47 -26.02 -6.30 3.96
CA LEU A 47 -24.89 -5.40 3.69
C LEU A 47 -24.34 -5.59 2.26
N ARG A 48 -24.30 -6.83 1.77
CA ARG A 48 -23.86 -7.16 0.40
C ARG A 48 -24.73 -6.58 -0.71
N LYS A 49 -25.94 -6.09 -0.41
CA LYS A 49 -26.78 -5.47 -1.43
C LYS A 49 -26.43 -4.00 -1.66
N LEU A 50 -25.66 -3.40 -0.75
CA LEU A 50 -25.38 -1.98 -0.72
C LEU A 50 -24.01 -1.71 -1.36
N ALA A 51 -24.00 -0.89 -2.42
CA ALA A 51 -22.80 -0.53 -3.17
C ALA A 51 -21.65 0.01 -2.29
N GLY A 52 -21.99 0.84 -1.29
CA GLY A 52 -21.01 1.37 -0.35
C GLY A 52 -20.17 0.28 0.34
N TYR A 53 -20.77 -0.87 0.67
CA TYR A 53 -20.06 -1.96 1.32
C TYR A 53 -19.17 -2.75 0.35
N HIS A 54 -19.48 -2.77 -0.95
CA HIS A 54 -18.57 -3.35 -1.95
C HIS A 54 -17.27 -2.55 -2.05
N PHE A 55 -17.37 -1.21 -2.03
CA PHE A 55 -16.19 -0.34 -1.98
C PHE A 55 -15.40 -0.54 -0.69
N MET A 56 -16.08 -0.66 0.45
CA MET A 56 -15.41 -0.92 1.73
C MET A 56 -14.69 -2.27 1.77
N VAL A 57 -15.27 -3.32 1.18
CA VAL A 57 -14.60 -4.64 1.08
C VAL A 57 -13.37 -4.53 0.21
N HIS A 58 -13.45 -3.87 -0.94
CA HIS A 58 -12.31 -3.69 -1.81
C HIS A 58 -11.20 -2.88 -1.13
N SER A 59 -11.51 -1.72 -0.55
CA SER A 59 -10.56 -0.91 0.23
C SER A 59 -9.90 -1.76 1.33
N SER A 60 -10.68 -2.55 2.08
CA SER A 60 -10.12 -3.44 3.11
C SER A 60 -9.17 -4.51 2.56
N VAL A 61 -9.40 -5.02 1.35
CA VAL A 61 -8.48 -5.97 0.72
C VAL A 61 -7.17 -5.27 0.34
N VAL A 62 -7.26 -4.06 -0.21
CA VAL A 62 -6.10 -3.25 -0.59
C VAL A 62 -5.27 -2.85 0.64
N ASP A 63 -5.92 -2.34 1.68
CA ASP A 63 -5.30 -1.99 2.97
C ASP A 63 -4.63 -3.19 3.64
N LEU A 64 -5.24 -4.38 3.53
CA LEU A 64 -4.68 -5.63 4.06
C LEU A 64 -3.39 -5.98 3.33
N ILE A 65 -3.36 -5.92 1.99
CA ILE A 65 -2.15 -6.18 1.21
C ILE A 65 -1.08 -5.13 1.56
N ASN A 66 -1.44 -3.85 1.64
CA ASN A 66 -0.52 -2.78 2.02
C ASN A 66 0.10 -3.04 3.41
N SER A 67 -0.72 -3.37 4.41
CA SER A 67 -0.26 -3.71 5.76
C SER A 67 0.72 -4.88 5.74
N ILE A 68 0.46 -5.92 4.94
CA ILE A 68 1.38 -7.06 4.79
C ILE A 68 2.71 -6.60 4.20
N THR A 69 2.72 -5.74 3.17
CA THR A 69 3.99 -5.26 2.59
C THR A 69 4.85 -4.49 3.59
N GLN A 70 4.22 -3.71 4.49
CA GLN A 70 4.94 -3.02 5.57
C GLN A 70 5.49 -4.00 6.62
N ILE A 71 4.70 -5.00 7.03
CA ILE A 71 5.15 -6.04 7.96
C ILE A 71 6.34 -6.80 7.38
N VAL A 72 6.28 -7.21 6.11
CA VAL A 72 7.37 -7.90 5.42
C VAL A 72 8.63 -7.05 5.40
N ALA A 73 8.52 -5.76 5.05
CA ALA A 73 9.66 -4.86 5.01
C ALA A 73 10.32 -4.71 6.39
N GLN A 74 9.53 -4.55 7.44
CA GLN A 74 10.01 -4.40 8.81
C GLN A 74 10.63 -5.68 9.37
N LEU A 75 10.05 -6.85 9.08
CA LEU A 75 10.62 -8.15 9.47
C LEU A 75 11.96 -8.40 8.76
N CYS A 76 12.03 -8.15 7.45
CA CYS A 76 13.26 -8.33 6.68
C CYS A 76 14.38 -7.38 7.09
N THR A 77 14.04 -6.23 7.69
CA THR A 77 15.00 -5.22 8.13
C THR A 77 14.97 -5.03 9.64
N LEU A 78 14.53 -6.01 10.42
CA LEU A 78 14.54 -5.88 11.88
C LEU A 78 15.98 -5.89 12.42
N GLU A 79 16.76 -6.86 11.94
CA GLU A 79 18.15 -7.10 12.34
C GLU A 79 19.18 -6.54 11.35
N SER A 80 18.77 -6.27 10.11
CA SER A 80 19.62 -5.65 9.08
C SER A 80 19.11 -4.25 8.70
N TYR A 81 19.99 -3.41 8.14
CA TYR A 81 19.59 -2.13 7.54
C TYR A 81 19.18 -2.27 6.07
N GLU A 82 19.31 -3.47 5.51
CA GLU A 82 19.11 -3.74 4.10
C GLU A 82 18.18 -4.94 3.90
N MET A 83 17.27 -4.78 2.95
CA MET A 83 16.38 -5.82 2.43
C MET A 83 16.95 -6.29 1.09
N ASN A 84 16.80 -7.58 0.77
CA ASN A 84 17.19 -8.11 -0.53
C ASN A 84 16.67 -7.20 -1.67
N PRO A 85 17.50 -6.74 -2.62
CA PRO A 85 17.09 -5.73 -3.60
C PRO A 85 15.86 -6.12 -4.44
N ILE A 86 15.79 -7.36 -4.89
CA ILE A 86 14.66 -7.87 -5.69
C ILE A 86 13.40 -7.91 -4.85
N LEU A 87 13.50 -8.45 -3.62
CA LEU A 87 12.37 -8.49 -2.70
C LEU A 87 11.89 -7.08 -2.34
N ASN A 88 12.81 -6.14 -2.13
CA ASN A 88 12.50 -4.75 -1.80
C ASN A 88 11.76 -4.05 -2.95
N GLU A 89 12.24 -4.22 -4.18
CA GLU A 89 11.61 -3.65 -5.38
C GLU A 89 10.20 -4.24 -5.61
N VAL A 90 10.05 -5.56 -5.52
CA VAL A 90 8.74 -6.21 -5.67
C VAL A 90 7.78 -5.78 -4.56
N ASN A 91 8.24 -5.80 -3.30
CA ASN A 91 7.41 -5.43 -2.15
C ASN A 91 6.99 -3.96 -2.22
N GLY A 92 7.89 -3.05 -2.60
CA GLY A 92 7.59 -1.64 -2.77
C GLY A 92 6.68 -1.35 -3.97
N ALA A 93 6.78 -2.11 -5.06
CA ALA A 93 5.84 -2.02 -6.19
C ALA A 93 4.42 -2.47 -5.80
N ILE A 94 4.29 -3.52 -4.98
CA ILE A 94 3.00 -3.96 -4.43
C ILE A 94 2.44 -2.91 -3.47
N PHE A 95 3.28 -2.39 -2.55
CA PHE A 95 2.90 -1.31 -1.64
C PHE A 95 2.36 -0.10 -2.41
N GLN A 96 3.09 0.34 -3.43
CA GLN A 96 2.68 1.50 -4.23
C GLN A 96 1.40 1.24 -5.02
N GLY A 97 1.27 0.07 -5.66
CA GLY A 97 0.07 -0.23 -6.43
C GLY A 97 -1.19 -0.33 -5.58
N THR A 98 -1.07 -0.93 -4.39
CA THR A 98 -2.18 -0.99 -3.44
C THR A 98 -2.53 0.40 -2.93
N TRP A 99 -1.54 1.17 -2.48
CA TRP A 99 -1.77 2.55 -2.04
C TRP A 99 -2.39 3.44 -3.12
N ALA A 100 -1.96 3.28 -4.37
CA ALA A 100 -2.51 4.01 -5.50
C ALA A 100 -3.96 3.63 -5.81
N ALA A 101 -4.34 2.37 -5.63
CA ALA A 101 -5.71 1.90 -5.86
C ALA A 101 -6.72 2.54 -4.88
N ASP A 102 -6.29 2.96 -3.70
CA ASP A 102 -7.16 3.58 -2.70
C ASP A 102 -7.53 5.03 -3.03
N TYR A 103 -6.69 5.80 -3.72
CA TYR A 103 -7.02 7.19 -4.07
C TYR A 103 -8.34 7.36 -4.84
N PRO A 104 -8.53 6.68 -6.00
CA PRO A 104 -9.80 6.75 -6.70
C PRO A 104 -10.92 6.13 -5.87
N MET A 105 -10.63 5.09 -5.07
CA MET A 105 -11.62 4.44 -4.21
C MET A 105 -12.22 5.40 -3.17
N ILE A 106 -11.38 6.15 -2.46
CA ILE A 106 -11.81 7.14 -1.46
C ILE A 106 -12.69 8.20 -2.11
N LEU A 107 -12.31 8.70 -3.29
CA LEU A 107 -13.12 9.66 -4.03
C LEU A 107 -14.48 9.08 -4.43
N ILE A 108 -14.51 7.86 -4.97
CA ILE A 108 -15.74 7.16 -5.37
C ILE A 108 -16.66 6.95 -4.15
N VAL A 109 -16.11 6.56 -3.00
CA VAL A 109 -16.87 6.39 -1.75
C VAL A 109 -17.44 7.72 -1.28
N ALA A 110 -16.65 8.80 -1.31
CA ALA A 110 -17.10 10.14 -0.95
C ALA A 110 -18.28 10.60 -1.84
N VAL A 111 -18.16 10.40 -3.16
CA VAL A 111 -19.24 10.72 -4.11
C VAL A 111 -20.46 9.84 -3.87
N ASN A 112 -20.29 8.53 -3.60
CA ASN A 112 -21.38 7.63 -3.25
C ASN A 112 -22.15 8.14 -2.02
N ARG A 113 -21.45 8.60 -0.98
CA ARG A 113 -22.07 9.17 0.22
C ARG A 113 -22.77 10.49 -0.06
N LEU A 114 -22.16 11.36 -0.88
CA LEU A 114 -22.78 12.62 -1.30
C LEU A 114 -24.07 12.38 -2.08
N VAL A 115 -24.07 11.48 -3.07
CA VAL A 115 -25.25 11.14 -3.86
C VAL A 115 -26.34 10.50 -3.00
N ALA A 116 -25.96 9.68 -2.01
CA ALA A 116 -26.93 9.10 -1.08
C ALA A 116 -27.65 10.15 -0.23
N VAL A 117 -27.00 11.25 0.11
CA VAL A 117 -27.59 12.35 0.88
C VAL A 117 -28.37 13.32 -0.02
N VAL A 118 -27.80 13.75 -1.14
CA VAL A 118 -28.38 14.80 -1.99
C VAL A 118 -29.43 14.25 -2.95
N LEU A 119 -29.26 13.03 -3.46
CA LEU A 119 -30.12 12.41 -4.48
C LEU A 119 -30.41 10.93 -4.14
N PRO A 120 -31.10 10.63 -3.02
CA PRO A 120 -31.28 9.26 -2.53
C PRO A 120 -31.93 8.33 -3.56
N PHE A 121 -32.86 8.85 -4.36
CA PHE A 121 -33.57 8.08 -5.40
C PHE A 121 -32.69 7.70 -6.60
N LYS A 122 -31.54 8.37 -6.80
CA LYS A 122 -30.62 8.11 -7.93
C LYS A 122 -29.41 7.25 -7.54
N VAL A 123 -29.28 6.85 -6.27
CA VAL A 123 -28.16 6.01 -5.81
C VAL A 123 -28.11 4.69 -6.56
N SER A 124 -29.24 4.02 -6.75
CA SER A 124 -29.30 2.75 -7.50
C SER A 124 -28.95 2.92 -8.98
N THR A 125 -29.16 4.11 -9.55
CA THR A 125 -28.80 4.44 -10.94
C THR A 125 -27.30 4.66 -11.10
N PHE A 126 -26.68 5.48 -10.24
CA PHE A 126 -25.25 5.81 -10.34
C PHE A 126 -24.32 4.78 -9.69
N PHE A 127 -24.80 4.10 -8.65
CA PHE A 127 -24.08 3.12 -7.85
C PHE A 127 -24.83 1.78 -7.81
N GLY A 128 -25.49 1.41 -8.91
CA GLY A 128 -25.99 0.06 -9.11
C GLY A 128 -24.86 -0.97 -9.14
N GLU A 129 -25.18 -2.25 -9.11
CA GLU A 129 -24.18 -3.33 -9.06
C GLU A 129 -23.17 -3.26 -10.22
N LYS A 130 -23.65 -3.02 -11.44
CA LYS A 130 -22.82 -2.89 -12.64
C LYS A 130 -21.83 -1.73 -12.54
N TRP A 131 -22.31 -0.55 -12.14
CA TRP A 131 -21.47 0.64 -11.98
C TRP A 131 -20.47 0.50 -10.84
N THR A 132 -20.90 -0.09 -9.72
CA THR A 132 -20.03 -0.39 -8.58
C THR A 132 -18.84 -1.27 -9.00
N LYS A 133 -19.09 -2.36 -9.72
CA LYS A 133 -18.03 -3.23 -10.25
C LYS A 133 -17.12 -2.48 -11.23
N PHE A 134 -17.71 -1.67 -12.12
CA PHE A 134 -16.95 -0.85 -13.06
C PHE A 134 -15.98 0.13 -12.36
N TYR A 135 -16.46 0.86 -11.35
CA TYR A 135 -15.62 1.76 -10.56
C TYR A 135 -14.50 1.02 -9.82
N ILE A 136 -14.80 -0.13 -9.21
CA ILE A 136 -13.79 -0.99 -8.59
C ILE A 136 -12.74 -1.42 -9.61
N SER A 137 -13.15 -1.84 -10.81
CA SER A 137 -12.21 -2.22 -11.88
C SER A 137 -11.30 -1.07 -12.28
N ILE A 138 -11.79 0.17 -12.35
CA ILE A 138 -10.94 1.35 -12.60
C ILE A 138 -9.90 1.51 -11.50
N CYS A 139 -10.27 1.38 -10.22
CA CYS A 139 -9.33 1.47 -9.10
C CYS A 139 -8.24 0.41 -9.20
N ILE A 140 -8.62 -0.84 -9.51
CA ILE A 140 -7.67 -1.95 -9.68
C ILE A 140 -6.72 -1.67 -10.84
N VAL A 141 -7.24 -1.26 -12.00
CA VAL A 141 -6.42 -0.94 -13.17
C VAL A 141 -5.43 0.18 -12.84
N PHE A 142 -5.87 1.23 -12.15
CA PHE A 142 -5.00 2.31 -11.72
C PHE A 142 -3.89 1.82 -10.77
N GLY A 143 -4.22 0.96 -9.80
CA GLY A 143 -3.24 0.33 -8.92
C GLY A 143 -2.22 -0.54 -9.68
N VAL A 144 -2.69 -1.40 -10.59
CA VAL A 144 -1.83 -2.27 -11.41
C VAL A 144 -0.89 -1.46 -12.30
N LEU A 145 -1.37 -0.37 -12.91
CA LEU A 145 -0.52 0.52 -13.71
C LEU A 145 0.58 1.15 -12.85
N ASN A 146 0.28 1.53 -11.60
CA ASN A 146 1.28 2.06 -10.67
C ASN A 146 2.29 0.98 -10.20
N THR A 147 1.84 -0.27 -9.99
CA THR A 147 2.75 -1.41 -9.75
C THR A 147 3.68 -1.60 -10.94
N ALA A 148 3.12 -1.66 -12.16
CA ALA A 148 3.90 -1.86 -13.37
C ALA A 148 4.89 -0.72 -13.62
N ALA A 149 4.49 0.53 -13.36
CA ALA A 149 5.37 1.68 -13.44
C ALA A 149 6.56 1.54 -12.48
N CYS A 150 6.34 1.07 -11.25
CA CYS A 150 7.42 0.84 -10.28
C CYS A 150 8.39 -0.28 -10.71
N LEU A 151 7.92 -1.24 -11.52
CA LEU A 151 8.72 -2.35 -12.05
C LEU A 151 9.34 -2.04 -13.42
N SER A 152 8.89 -0.99 -14.10
CA SER A 152 9.29 -0.65 -15.47
C SER A 152 10.75 -0.18 -15.60
N GLY A 153 11.37 0.24 -14.49
CA GLY A 153 12.78 0.62 -14.45
C GLY A 153 13.04 2.13 -14.39
N ASP A 154 12.04 2.99 -14.55
CA ASP A 154 12.22 4.45 -14.50
C ASP A 154 12.19 5.00 -13.06
N MET A 155 11.17 4.60 -12.29
CA MET A 155 11.02 4.91 -10.87
C MET A 155 10.77 3.63 -10.10
N ALA A 156 11.42 3.47 -8.95
CA ALA A 156 11.19 2.35 -8.05
C ALA A 156 10.69 2.88 -6.70
N CYS A 157 9.68 2.21 -6.14
CA CYS A 157 9.29 2.40 -4.76
C CYS A 157 10.06 1.38 -3.93
N ILE A 158 10.90 1.82 -2.99
CA ILE A 158 11.71 0.93 -2.15
C ILE A 158 11.58 1.27 -0.67
N TRP A 159 11.63 0.25 0.17
CA TRP A 159 11.75 0.39 1.61
C TRP A 159 13.15 0.82 2.00
N THR A 160 13.23 1.83 2.86
CA THR A 160 14.49 2.29 3.47
C THR A 160 14.41 2.12 4.98
N ALA A 161 15.31 1.33 5.58
CA ALA A 161 15.25 1.04 7.01
C ALA A 161 15.80 2.17 7.90
N SER A 162 16.64 3.07 7.34
CA SER A 162 17.16 4.25 8.05
C SER A 162 16.08 5.30 8.31
N ILE A 163 15.11 5.41 7.39
CA ILE A 163 13.92 6.24 7.51
C ILE A 163 12.74 5.29 7.22
N PRO A 164 12.17 4.61 8.23
CA PRO A 164 11.30 3.44 8.06
C PRO A 164 10.04 3.79 7.26
N SER A 165 10.18 3.74 5.94
CA SER A 165 9.22 4.24 4.95
C SER A 165 9.56 3.70 3.57
N PHE A 166 8.53 3.61 2.73
CA PHE A 166 8.70 3.41 1.30
C PHE A 166 8.97 4.76 0.62
N GLN A 167 9.96 4.79 -0.27
CA GLN A 167 10.43 5.99 -0.95
C GLN A 167 10.56 5.75 -2.45
N PHE A 168 10.21 6.76 -3.23
CA PHE A 168 10.48 6.76 -4.67
C PHE A 168 11.93 7.10 -4.95
N ILE A 169 12.59 6.29 -5.76
CA ILE A 169 13.95 6.52 -6.22
C ILE A 169 13.98 6.39 -7.73
N ALA A 170 14.54 7.40 -8.40
CA ALA A 170 14.83 7.33 -9.83
C ALA A 170 16.00 6.36 -10.05
N LYS A 171 15.78 5.30 -10.84
CA LYS A 171 16.80 4.25 -11.07
C LYS A 171 18.00 4.74 -11.90
N ILE A 172 17.88 5.90 -12.56
CA ILE A 172 18.98 6.60 -13.27
C ILE A 172 20.18 6.88 -12.34
N SER A 173 20.00 6.93 -11.02
CA SER A 173 21.11 7.17 -10.08
C SER A 173 21.85 5.91 -9.58
N LYS A 174 21.35 4.70 -9.86
CA LYS A 174 21.96 3.43 -9.38
C LYS A 174 22.56 2.55 -10.47
N PHE A 175 22.16 2.69 -11.74
CA PHE A 175 22.84 1.96 -12.82
C PHE A 175 24.31 2.40 -13.00
N TYR A 176 24.68 3.63 -12.60
CA TYR A 176 26.07 4.08 -12.60
C TYR A 176 26.88 3.59 -11.37
N ASN A 177 26.25 3.47 -10.20
CA ASN A 177 26.98 3.11 -8.97
C ASN A 177 27.14 1.60 -8.74
N TYR A 178 26.39 0.75 -9.46
CA TYR A 178 26.48 -0.71 -9.32
C TYR A 178 27.48 -1.37 -10.29
N TYR A 179 27.97 -0.62 -11.29
CA TYR A 179 29.00 -1.10 -12.25
C TYR A 179 30.39 -0.46 -12.03
N GLU A 180 30.53 0.44 -11.05
CA GLU A 180 31.82 1.05 -10.65
C GLU A 180 32.32 0.57 -9.27
N GLN A 181 31.71 -0.47 -8.68
CA GLN A 181 32.26 -1.22 -7.54
C GLN A 181 32.51 -2.68 -7.92
#